data_AF-K1Q2N9-F1
#
_entry.id   AF-K1Q2N9-F1
#
_cell.length_a   1.000
_cell.length_b   1.000
_cell.length_c   1.000
_cell.angle_alpha   90.00
_cell.angle_beta   90.00
_cell.angle_gamma   90.00
#
_symmetry.space_group_name_H-M   'P 1'
#
loop_
_entity.id
_entity.type
_entity.pdbx_description
1 polymer ?
#
loop_
_entity_poly.entity_id
_entity_poly.type
_entity_poly.pdbx_seq_one_letter_code
_entity_poly.pdbx_strand_id
1 'polypeptide(L)' 'MKVKMTDGRTLIGVFLCTDRERNVILGGCEEYLKPLEGNEKEEPRILGLAMIPGHHIVSISIDKSQLQDSEFQ' A
#
# COMPACT_ATOMS: atom_id res chain seq x y z
N MET A 1 -0.23 -4.74 -4.24
CA MET A 1 1.13 -4.29 -3.85
C MET A 1 1.03 -3.58 -2.50
N LYS A 2 1.89 -3.91 -1.54
CA LYS A 2 1.92 -3.29 -0.20
C LYS A 2 3.21 -2.50 -0.03
N VAL A 3 3.09 -1.21 0.29
CA VAL A 3 4.19 -0.25 0.44
C VAL A 3 4.20 0.25 1.88
N LYS A 4 5.32 0.10 2.58
CA LYS A 4 5.51 0.69 3.92
C LYS A 4 6.20 2.04 3.79
N MET A 5 5.64 3.04 4.46
CA MET A 5 6.13 4.41 4.49
C MET A 5 7.04 4.67 5.69
N THR A 6 7.87 5.71 5.60
CA THR A 6 8.75 6.16 6.68
C THR A 6 8.01 6.67 7.93
N ASP A 7 6.76 7.11 7.79
CA ASP A 7 5.92 7.61 8.89
C ASP A 7 5.05 6.52 9.53
N GLY A 8 5.25 5.25 9.15
CA GLY A 8 4.53 4.12 9.70
C GLY A 8 3.23 3.79 8.98
N ARG A 9 2.79 4.59 8.00
CA ARG A 9 1.66 4.24 7.14
C ARG A 9 1.98 3.05 6.23
N THR A 10 0.94 2.32 5.87
CA THR A 10 1.00 1.26 4.87
C THR A 10 0.01 1.57 3.76
N LEU A 11 0.49 1.60 2.52
CA LEU A 11 -0.37 1.77 1.34
C LEU A 11 -0.51 0.44 0.62
N ILE A 12 -1.74 0.08 0.25
CA ILE A 12 -2.04 -1.13 -0.51
C ILE A 12 -2.79 -0.74 -1.77
N GLY A 13 -2.31 -1.20 -2.93
CA GLY A 13 -2.96 -0.91 -4.21
C GLY A 13 -2.35 -1.69 -5.37
N VAL A 14 -2.86 -1.46 -6.57
CA VAL A 14 -2.34 -2.03 -7.82
C VAL A 14 -1.11 -1.24 -8.25
N PHE A 15 0.04 -1.90 -8.38
CA PHE A 15 1.25 -1.26 -8.90
C PHE A 15 1.08 -0.95 -10.38
N LEU A 16 1.15 0.33 -10.75
CA LEU A 16 0.99 0.76 -12.15
C LEU A 16 2.35 1.03 -12.79
N CYS A 17 3.21 1.82 -12.13
CA CYS A 17 4.54 2.13 -12.63
C CYS A 17 5.47 2.64 -11.53
N THR A 18 6.75 2.77 -11.90
CA THR A 18 7.79 3.42 -11.12
C THR A 18 8.76 4.17 -12.03
N ASP A 19 9.63 4.99 -11.45
CA ASP A 19 10.67 5.73 -12.15
C ASP A 19 12.08 5.51 -11.55
N ARG A 20 13.07 6.24 -12.07
CA ARG A 20 14.47 6.16 -11.63
C ARG A 20 14.66 6.57 -10.15
N GLU A 21 13.81 7.46 -9.64
CA GLU A 21 13.88 7.93 -8.25
C GLU A 21 13.15 7.01 -7.28
N ARG A 22 12.57 5.92 -7.80
CA ARG A 22 11.74 4.96 -7.08
C ARG A 22 10.40 5.57 -6.63
N ASN A 23 9.93 6.63 -7.28
CA ASN A 23 8.55 7.06 -7.10
C ASN A 23 7.64 5.94 -7.59
N VAL A 24 6.52 5.71 -6.90
CA VAL A 24 5.59 4.62 -7.21
C VAL A 24 4.20 5.18 -7.42
N ILE A 25 3.53 4.72 -8.48
CA ILE A 25 2.12 4.97 -8.71
C ILE A 25 1.31 3.73 -8.35
N LEU A 26 0.35 3.89 -7.42
CA LEU A 26 -0.62 2.86 -7.05
C LEU A 26 -2.04 3.26 -7.50
N GLY A 27 -2.71 2.38 -8.23
CA GLY A 27 -4.14 2.48 -8.53
C GLY A 27 -4.99 1.74 -7.49
N GLY A 28 -6.24 2.17 -7.28
CA GLY A 28 -7.12 1.60 -6.25
C GLY A 28 -6.50 1.60 -4.85
N CYS A 29 -5.72 2.63 -4.55
CA CYS A 29 -4.89 2.69 -3.36
C CYS A 29 -5.72 2.94 -2.11
N GLU A 30 -5.41 2.19 -1.06
CA GLU A 30 -5.91 2.33 0.30
C GLU A 30 -4.76 2.63 1.25
N GLU A 31 -5.00 3.50 2.23
CA GLU A 31 -4.07 3.88 3.27
C GLU A 31 -4.47 3.27 4.62
N TYR A 32 -3.53 2.60 5.26
CA TYR A 32 -3.66 1.98 6.58
C TYR A 32 -2.71 2.68 7.55
N LEU A 33 -3.24 3.18 8.66
CA LEU A 33 -2.45 3.73 9.76
C LEU A 33 -1.83 2.60 10.59
N LYS A 34 -0.68 2.88 11.20
CA LYS A 34 -0.09 1.95 12.18
C LYS A 34 -1.06 1.83 13.35
N PRO A 35 -1.48 0.61 13.76
CA PRO A 35 -2.28 0.45 14.95
C PRO A 35 -1.52 1.01 16.15
N LEU A 36 -2.10 1.97 16.85
CA LEU A 36 -1.67 2.32 18.20
C LEU A 36 -2.14 1.21 19.13
N GLU A 37 -1.32 0.81 20.10
CA GLU A 37 -1.68 -0.25 21.04
C GLU A 37 -3.00 0.10 21.73
N GLY A 38 -4.02 -0.75 21.53
CA GLY A 38 -5.35 -0.58 22.13
C GLY A 38 -6.41 0.05 21.22
N ASN A 39 -6.06 0.57 20.03
CA ASN A 39 -7.07 1.03 19.08
C ASN A 39 -7.61 -0.13 18.24
N GLU A 40 -8.94 -0.16 18.10
CA GLU A 40 -9.63 -0.99 17.10
C GLU A 40 -9.05 -0.70 15.71
N LYS A 41 -9.03 -1.72 14.84
CA LYS A 41 -8.57 -1.55 13.45
C LYS A 41 -9.45 -0.49 12.78
N GLU A 42 -8.95 0.73 12.66
CA GLU A 42 -9.59 1.77 11.86
C GLU A 42 -9.75 1.28 10.42
N GLU A 43 -10.89 1.60 9.81
CA GLU A 43 -11.11 1.29 8.41
C GLU A 43 -10.08 2.02 7.53
N PRO A 44 -9.57 1.36 6.47
CA PRO A 44 -8.61 1.97 5.58
C PRO A 44 -9.21 3.18 4.86
N ARG A 45 -8.40 4.22 4.64
CA ARG A 45 -8.81 5.39 3.86
C ARG A 45 -8.59 5.11 2.38
N ILE A 46 -9.66 5.21 1.59
CA ILE A 46 -9.58 5.09 0.12
C ILE A 46 -8.94 6.37 -0.45
N LEU A 47 -7.87 6.20 -1.23
CA LEU A 47 -7.18 7.28 -1.94
C LEU A 47 -7.45 7.26 -3.47
N GLY A 48 -7.74 6.09 -4.04
CA GLY A 48 -7.92 5.94 -5.48
C GLY A 48 -6.59 5.86 -6.21
N LEU A 49 -6.11 6.94 -6.82
CA LEU A 49 -4.80 6.98 -7.50
C LEU A 49 -3.80 7.73 -6.62
N ALA A 50 -2.70 7.08 -6.24
CA ALA A 50 -1.71 7.66 -5.34
C ALA A 50 -0.29 7.64 -5.95
N MET A 51 0.43 8.74 -5.79
CA MET A 51 1.88 8.83 -6.03
C MET A 51 2.60 8.80 -4.69
N ILE A 52 3.55 7.88 -4.54
CA ILE A 52 4.41 7.78 -3.35
C ILE A 52 5.83 8.18 -3.75
N PRO A 53 6.40 9.24 -3.14
CA PRO A 53 7.78 9.60 -3.35
C PRO A 53 8.74 8.50 -2.89
N GLY A 54 9.73 8.16 -3.72
CA GLY A 54 10.61 7.01 -3.47
C GLY A 54 11.43 7.10 -2.19
N HIS A 55 11.75 8.31 -1.73
CA HIS A 55 12.49 8.54 -0.48
C HIS A 55 11.66 8.27 0.79
N HIS A 56 10.33 8.15 0.68
CA HIS A 56 9.46 7.75 1.78
C HIS A 56 9.18 6.24 1.82
N ILE A 57 9.65 5.49 0.82
CA ILE A 57 9.43 4.05 0.75
C ILE A 57 10.47 3.32 1.60
N VAL A 58 9.99 2.60 2.61
CA VAL A 58 10.82 1.73 3.46
C VAL A 58 10.92 0.34 2.85
N SER A 59 9.81 -0.21 2.38
CA SER A 59 9.78 -1.55 1.77
C SER A 59 8.55 -1.75 0.90
N ILE A 60 8.69 -2.60 -0.13
CA ILE A 60 7.59 -3.03 -0.99
C ILE A 60 7.46 -4.55 -0.89
N SER A 61 6.23 -5.05 -0.77
CA SER A 61 5.93 -6.49 -0.72
C SER A 61 4.66 -6.83 -1.49
N ILE A 62 4.56 -8.04 -2.01
CA ILE A 62 3.31 -8.56 -2.58
C ILE A 62 2.37 -8.88 -1.42
N ASP A 63 1.16 -8.35 -1.47
CA ASP A 63 0.09 -8.76 -0.57
C ASP A 63 -0.52 -10.06 -1.13
N LYS A 64 -0.34 -11.17 -0.41
CA LYS A 64 -0.81 -12.48 -0.83
C LYS A 64 -2.29 -12.72 -0.49
N SER A 65 -2.90 -11.88 0.33
CA SER A 65 -4.32 -12.02 0.69
C SER A 65 -5.23 -11.92 -0.54
N GLN A 66 -4.83 -11.15 -1.55
CA GLN A 66 -5.57 -10.94 -2.80
C GLN A 66 -5.31 -12.00 -3.89
N LEU A 67 -4.39 -12.95 -3.67
CA LEU A 67 -4.09 -14.00 -4.66
C LEU A 67 -5.02 -15.22 -4.54
N GLN A 68 -5.73 -15.36 -3.42
CA GLN A 68 -6.58 -16.54 -3.16
C GLN A 68 -7.90 -16.52 -3.94
N ASP A 69 -8.33 -15.38 -4.49
CA ASP A 69 -9.58 -15.28 -5.27
C ASP A 69 -9.44 -15.71 -6.73
N SER A 70 -8.22 -16.02 -7.20
CA SER A 70 -7.94 -16.30 -8.61
C SER A 70 -7.64 -17.77 -8.95
N GLU A 71 -7.57 -18.66 -7.95
CA GLU A 71 -7.27 -20.10 -8.16
C GLU A 71 -8.52 -21.00 -8.15
N PHE A 72 -9.73 -20.42 -8.05
CA PHE A 72 -11.00 -21.15 -8.22
C PHE A 72 -11.92 -20.44 -9.21
N GLN A 73 -11.54 -20.43 -10.49
CA GLN A 73 -12.49 -20.25 -11.59
C GLN A 73 -12.11 -21.08 -12.82
#